data_AF-A0A7C9I274-F1
#
_entry.id   AF-A0A7C9I274-F1
#
_cell.length_a   1.000
_cell.length_b   1.000
_cell.length_c   1.000
_cell.angle_alpha   90.00
_cell.angle_beta   90.00
_cell.angle_gamma   90.00
#
_symmetry.space_group_name_H-M   'P 1'
#
loop_
_entity.id
_entity.type
_entity.pdbx_description
1 polymer ?
#
loop_
_entity_poly.entity_id
_entity_poly.type
_entity_poly.pdbx_seq_one_letter_code
_entity_poly.pdbx_strand_id
1 'polypeptide(L)'
;MANTTQGFTLVEILIVIGILGILLGVLVPSLLSARRSAVEASALTTLRNVINAAETARTDALVFTSATECRAVPNSSTPTYGPGNVIESCQIIQDNDRTYGVVKSSTGSYHVFNGGSMFKRSTSVAPSVTALSAINSSN
;
A
#
# COMPACT_ATOMS: atom_id res chain seq x y z
N MET A 1 -51.45 31.73 -6.28
CA MET A 1 -50.45 30.93 -5.53
C MET A 1 -49.17 31.77 -5.48
N ALA A 2 -48.94 32.48 -4.37
CA ALA A 2 -47.76 33.32 -4.23
C ALA A 2 -46.56 32.40 -3.93
N ASN A 3 -45.58 32.40 -4.83
CA ASN A 3 -44.35 31.63 -4.68
C ASN A 3 -43.32 32.52 -3.97
N THR A 4 -43.12 32.29 -2.68
CA THR A 4 -42.19 33.06 -1.86
C THR A 4 -40.78 32.52 -2.08
N THR A 5 -40.11 32.99 -3.13
CA THR A 5 -38.71 32.65 -3.39
C THR A 5 -37.83 33.31 -2.33
N GLN A 6 -37.49 32.58 -1.28
CA GLN A 6 -36.49 32.99 -0.29
C GLN A 6 -35.09 32.74 -0.88
N GLY A 7 -34.37 33.82 -1.18
CA GLY A 7 -32.97 33.76 -1.60
C GLY A 7 -32.03 33.85 -0.39
N PHE A 8 -30.92 33.11 -0.43
CA PHE A 8 -29.82 33.28 0.52
C PHE A 8 -29.19 34.66 0.35
N THR A 9 -28.86 35.32 1.46
CA THR A 9 -28.12 36.59 1.44
C THR A 9 -26.65 36.33 1.10
N LEU A 10 -26.01 37.31 0.45
CA LEU A 10 -24.58 37.27 0.17
C LEU A 10 -23.73 37.15 1.45
N VAL A 11 -24.20 37.76 2.54
CA VAL A 11 -23.53 37.74 3.84
C VAL A 11 -23.59 36.35 4.47
N GLU A 12 -24.73 35.64 4.35
CA GLU A 12 -24.85 34.26 4.83
C GLU A 12 -23.86 33.32 4.15
N ILE A 13 -23.70 33.44 2.83
CA ILE A 13 -22.71 32.60 2.12
C ILE A 13 -21.28 32.98 2.51
N LEU A 14 -20.99 34.28 2.71
CA LEU A 14 -19.66 34.77 3.07
C LEU A 14 -19.18 34.24 4.44
N ILE A 15 -20.02 34.28 5.47
CA ILE A 15 -19.63 33.77 6.79
C ILE A 15 -19.42 32.25 6.78
N VAL A 16 -20.23 31.52 5.99
CA VAL A 16 -20.16 30.05 5.91
C VAL A 16 -18.86 29.63 5.26
N ILE A 17 -18.49 30.21 4.11
CA ILE A 17 -17.20 29.89 3.47
C ILE A 17 -16.02 30.37 4.31
N GLY A 18 -16.20 31.44 5.11
CA GLY A 18 -15.19 31.93 6.06
C GLY A 18 -14.88 30.89 7.14
N ILE A 19 -15.90 30.34 7.80
CA ILE A 19 -15.72 29.30 8.83
C ILE A 19 -15.22 27.99 8.21
N LEU A 20 -15.75 27.59 7.03
CA LEU A 20 -15.27 26.41 6.30
C LEU A 20 -13.78 26.55 5.95
N GLY A 21 -13.31 27.74 5.56
CA GLY A 21 -11.91 28.01 5.31
C GLY A 21 -11.02 27.77 6.54
N ILE A 22 -11.47 28.20 7.72
CA ILE A 22 -10.75 27.98 8.98
C ILE A 22 -10.66 26.47 9.30
N LEU A 23 -11.79 25.75 9.19
CA LEU A 23 -11.84 24.31 9.46
C LEU A 23 -10.97 23.52 8.47
N LEU A 24 -11.03 23.85 7.18
CA LEU A 24 -10.21 23.19 6.15
C LEU A 24 -8.72 23.49 6.35
N GLY A 25 -8.36 24.70 6.78
CA GLY A 25 -6.97 25.07 7.04
C GLY A 25 -6.26 24.15 8.04
N VAL A 26 -6.96 23.72 9.09
CA VAL A 26 -6.43 22.77 10.08
C VAL A 26 -6.63 21.31 9.68
N LEU A 27 -7.69 21.00 8.92
CA LEU A 27 -8.07 19.62 8.59
C LEU A 27 -7.27 19.03 7.42
N VAL A 28 -6.97 19.81 6.38
CA VAL A 28 -6.28 19.32 5.18
C VAL A 28 -4.91 18.66 5.47
N PRO A 29 -3.99 19.25 6.27
CA PRO A 29 -2.69 18.63 6.51
C PRO A 29 -2.81 17.29 7.26
N SER A 30 -3.70 17.20 8.25
CA SER A 30 -3.94 15.95 8.99
C SER A 30 -4.55 14.87 8.09
N LEU A 31 -5.49 15.24 7.20
CA LEU A 31 -6.08 14.34 6.22
C LEU A 31 -5.04 13.80 5.23
N LEU A 32 -4.14 14.65 4.73
CA LEU A 32 -3.07 14.22 3.82
C LEU A 32 -2.13 13.21 4.49
N SER A 33 -1.76 13.45 5.75
CA SER A 33 -0.93 12.52 6.54
C SER A 33 -1.65 11.18 6.80
N ALA A 34 -2.94 11.24 7.16
CA ALA A 34 -3.78 10.06 7.38
C ALA A 34 -3.90 9.23 6.10
N ARG A 35 -4.14 9.88 4.95
CA ARG A 35 -4.20 9.22 3.65
C ARG A 35 -2.87 8.54 3.31
N ARG A 36 -1.74 9.22 3.54
CA ARG A 36 -0.41 8.64 3.31
C ARG A 36 -0.19 7.40 4.18
N SER A 37 -0.56 7.46 5.45
CA SER A 37 -0.50 6.32 6.37
C SER A 37 -1.40 5.15 5.94
N ALA A 38 -2.60 5.44 5.43
CA ALA A 38 -3.52 4.42 4.92
C ALA A 38 -2.96 3.69 3.69
N VAL A 39 -2.31 4.42 2.77
CA VAL A 39 -1.64 3.83 1.60
C VAL A 39 -0.51 2.89 2.04
N GLU A 40 0.30 3.29 3.00
CA GLU A 40 1.38 2.45 3.57
C GLU A 40 0.83 1.21 4.26
N ALA A 41 -0.26 1.35 5.03
CA ALA A 41 -0.92 0.24 5.69
C ALA A 41 -1.51 -0.75 4.67
N SER A 42 -2.08 -0.26 3.57
CA SER A 42 -2.55 -1.09 2.45
C SER A 42 -1.41 -1.88 1.82
N ALA A 43 -0.24 -1.26 1.62
CA ALA A 43 0.93 -1.95 1.08
C ALA A 43 1.41 -3.06 2.01
N LEU A 44 1.58 -2.74 3.30
CA LEU A 44 1.96 -3.73 4.30
C LEU A 44 0.98 -4.91 4.38
N THR A 45 -0.33 -4.63 4.33
CA THR A 45 -1.38 -5.67 4.38
C THR A 45 -1.37 -6.51 3.12
N THR A 46 -1.21 -5.89 1.96
CA THR A 46 -1.07 -6.60 0.67
C THR A 46 0.09 -7.58 0.72
N LEU A 47 1.26 -7.14 1.18
CA LEU A 47 2.44 -8.00 1.27
C LEU A 47 2.22 -9.17 2.25
N ARG A 48 1.62 -8.92 3.41
CA ARG A 48 1.26 -9.98 4.39
C ARG A 48 0.32 -11.02 3.78
N ASN A 49 -0.73 -10.56 3.09
CA ASN A 49 -1.70 -11.45 2.46
C ASN A 49 -1.04 -12.32 1.39
N VAL A 50 -0.15 -11.74 0.58
CA VAL A 50 0.59 -12.49 -0.44
C VAL A 50 1.52 -13.51 0.18
N ILE A 51 2.24 -13.16 1.26
CA ILE A 51 3.12 -14.10 1.95
C ILE A 51 2.30 -15.26 2.52
N ASN A 52 1.18 -14.99 3.18
CA ASN A 52 0.31 -16.04 3.69
C ASN A 52 -0.21 -16.96 2.56
N ALA A 53 -0.59 -16.37 1.43
CA ALA A 53 -1.01 -17.12 0.24
C ALA A 53 0.14 -17.95 -0.34
N ALA A 54 1.36 -17.40 -0.38
CA ALA A 54 2.55 -18.10 -0.87
C ALA A 54 2.99 -19.24 0.05
N GLU A 55 2.86 -19.08 1.37
CA GLU A 55 3.10 -20.17 2.32
C GLU A 55 2.02 -21.26 2.22
N THR A 56 0.77 -20.87 2.00
CA THR A 56 -0.30 -21.84 1.73
C THR A 56 0.00 -22.62 0.44
N ALA A 57 0.36 -21.91 -0.64
CA ALA A 57 0.75 -22.53 -1.91
C ALA A 57 1.98 -23.45 -1.78
N ARG A 58 2.94 -23.11 -0.90
CA ARG A 58 4.08 -23.97 -0.57
C ARG A 58 3.64 -25.32 0.01
N THR A 59 2.59 -25.33 0.85
CA THR A 59 2.02 -26.60 1.37
C THR A 59 1.39 -27.46 0.27
N ASP A 60 0.94 -26.85 -0.82
CA ASP A 60 0.45 -27.53 -2.03
C ASP A 60 1.58 -27.83 -3.06
N ALA A 61 2.84 -27.77 -2.62
CA ALA A 61 4.05 -27.96 -3.43
C ALA A 61 4.26 -26.95 -4.59
N LEU A 62 3.59 -25.80 -4.54
CA LEU A 62 3.84 -24.68 -5.45
C LEU A 62 4.88 -23.74 -4.82
N VAL A 63 6.11 -23.79 -5.34
CA VAL A 63 7.23 -22.98 -4.82
C VAL A 63 7.67 -21.95 -5.85
N PHE A 64 7.82 -20.69 -5.42
CA PHE A 64 8.20 -19.56 -6.26
C PHE A 64 9.70 -19.27 -6.18
N THR A 65 10.54 -20.11 -6.76
CA THR A 65 12.03 -20.02 -6.68
C THR A 65 12.66 -18.90 -7.50
N SER A 66 11.86 -18.14 -8.25
CA SER A 66 12.29 -16.96 -9.00
C SER A 66 11.40 -15.77 -8.63
N ALA A 67 11.89 -14.56 -8.91
CA ALA A 67 11.17 -13.32 -8.63
C ALA A 67 9.80 -13.33 -9.35
N THR A 68 8.75 -13.56 -8.58
CA THR A 68 7.39 -13.77 -9.06
C THR A 68 6.53 -12.59 -8.66
N GLU A 69 5.75 -12.08 -9.60
CA GLU A 69 4.75 -11.06 -9.33
C GLU A 69 3.69 -11.55 -8.34
N CYS A 70 3.30 -10.72 -7.38
CA CYS A 70 2.37 -11.14 -6.33
C CYS A 70 1.01 -11.63 -6.87
N ARG A 71 0.54 -11.13 -8.02
CA ARG A 71 -0.72 -11.59 -8.63
C ARG A 71 -0.66 -13.02 -9.17
N ALA A 72 0.54 -13.55 -9.42
CA ALA A 72 0.72 -14.92 -9.86
C ALA A 72 0.66 -15.94 -8.71
N VAL A 73 0.59 -15.46 -7.46
CA VAL A 73 0.44 -16.32 -6.29
C VAL A 73 -1.04 -16.74 -6.16
N PRO A 74 -1.36 -18.05 -6.16
CA PRO A 74 -2.73 -18.53 -5.98
C PRO A 74 -3.34 -18.01 -4.69
N ASN A 75 -4.64 -17.71 -4.69
CA ASN A 75 -5.39 -17.22 -3.52
C ASN A 75 -4.83 -15.93 -2.89
N SER A 76 -3.93 -15.23 -3.55
CA SER A 76 -3.51 -13.90 -3.12
C SER A 76 -4.61 -12.91 -3.53
N SER A 77 -5.43 -12.50 -2.56
CA SER A 77 -6.37 -11.39 -2.75
C SER A 77 -5.58 -10.08 -2.79
N THR A 78 -4.84 -9.88 -3.88
CA THR A 78 -4.07 -8.66 -4.12
C THR A 78 -4.96 -7.63 -4.76
N PRO A 79 -4.97 -6.37 -4.27
CA PRO A 79 -5.56 -5.28 -5.03
C PRO A 79 -4.83 -5.13 -6.36
N THR A 80 -5.51 -4.58 -7.37
CA THR A 80 -4.87 -4.18 -8.62
C THR A 80 -3.68 -3.28 -8.30
N TYR A 81 -2.49 -3.68 -8.77
CA TYR A 81 -1.26 -2.90 -8.63
C TYR A 81 -0.73 -2.49 -10.00
N GLY A 82 0.00 -1.38 -10.01
CA GLY A 82 0.59 -0.79 -11.20
C GLY A 82 0.68 0.72 -11.08
N PRO A 83 1.22 1.41 -12.10
CA PRO A 83 1.33 2.86 -12.11
C PRO A 83 -0.03 3.53 -11.85
N GLY A 84 -0.08 4.47 -10.90
CA GLY A 84 -1.31 5.19 -10.54
C GLY A 84 -2.19 4.50 -9.48
N ASN A 85 -1.89 3.26 -9.10
CA ASN A 85 -2.57 2.58 -7.99
C ASN A 85 -1.88 2.87 -6.64
N VAL A 86 -2.57 2.52 -5.55
CA VAL A 86 -2.03 2.59 -4.17
C VAL A 86 -0.77 1.73 -4.04
N ILE A 87 -0.75 0.59 -4.73
CA ILE A 87 0.39 -0.32 -4.84
C ILE A 87 0.94 -0.23 -6.25
N GLU A 88 2.23 0.06 -6.39
CA GLU A 88 2.86 0.23 -7.71
C GLU A 88 3.50 -1.06 -8.21
N SER A 89 4.12 -1.83 -7.33
CA SER A 89 4.71 -3.13 -7.66
C SER A 89 4.71 -4.06 -6.46
N CYS A 90 4.69 -5.36 -6.72
CA CYS A 90 4.77 -6.38 -5.69
C CYS A 90 5.42 -7.64 -6.26
N GLN A 91 6.47 -8.12 -5.60
CA GLN A 91 7.16 -9.35 -5.98
C GLN A 91 7.47 -10.19 -4.74
N ILE A 92 7.50 -11.50 -4.93
CA ILE A 92 7.98 -12.48 -3.95
C ILE A 92 9.00 -13.43 -4.56
N ILE A 93 9.74 -14.10 -3.69
CA ILE A 93 10.58 -15.24 -4.04
C ILE A 93 10.62 -16.17 -2.82
N GLN A 94 10.79 -17.46 -3.05
CA GLN A 94 10.87 -18.48 -2.03
C GLN A 94 12.16 -19.25 -2.17
N ASP A 95 12.85 -19.39 -1.05
CA ASP A 95 13.88 -20.42 -0.87
C ASP A 95 13.25 -21.64 -0.20
N ASN A 96 14.04 -22.68 0.06
CA ASN A 96 13.57 -23.95 0.62
C ASN A 96 12.73 -23.80 1.90
N ASP A 97 13.06 -22.82 2.77
CA ASP A 97 12.43 -22.67 4.08
C ASP A 97 11.76 -21.32 4.32
N ARG A 98 11.98 -20.33 3.45
CA ARG A 98 11.55 -18.95 3.69
C ARG A 98 10.95 -18.30 2.46
N THR A 99 9.98 -17.42 2.70
CA THR A 99 9.44 -16.52 1.68
C THR A 99 9.97 -15.12 1.89
N TYR A 100 10.39 -14.48 0.81
CA TYR A 100 10.84 -13.10 0.78
C TYR A 100 9.90 -12.32 -0.12
N GLY A 101 9.67 -11.05 0.21
CA GLY A 101 8.76 -10.24 -0.57
C GLY A 101 9.01 -8.76 -0.44
N VAL A 102 8.69 -8.03 -1.51
CA VAL A 102 8.82 -6.58 -1.58
C VAL A 102 7.57 -6.03 -2.23
N VAL A 103 7.00 -5.00 -1.63
CA VAL A 103 5.91 -4.22 -2.21
C VAL A 103 6.29 -2.74 -2.23
N LYS A 104 5.97 -2.05 -3.32
CA LYS A 104 6.14 -0.60 -3.45
C LYS A 104 4.80 0.09 -3.31
N SER A 105 4.74 1.00 -2.33
CA SER A 105 3.63 1.92 -2.13
C SER A 105 3.74 3.12 -3.07
N SER A 106 2.61 3.70 -3.48
CA SER A 106 2.59 4.95 -4.28
C SER A 106 3.11 6.18 -3.53
N THR A 107 3.34 6.06 -2.23
CA THR A 107 4.08 7.05 -1.43
C THR A 107 5.59 7.04 -1.72
N GLY A 108 6.07 6.06 -2.49
CA GLY A 108 7.48 5.84 -2.84
C GLY A 108 8.24 4.91 -1.88
N SER A 109 7.61 4.47 -0.78
CA SER A 109 8.24 3.57 0.18
C SER A 109 8.10 2.10 -0.21
N TYR A 110 9.10 1.31 0.15
CA TYR A 110 9.08 -0.15 0.03
C TYR A 110 8.77 -0.78 1.38
N HIS A 111 7.90 -1.79 1.40
CA HIS A 111 7.80 -2.71 2.52
C HIS A 111 8.41 -4.03 2.10
N VAL A 112 9.24 -4.58 2.97
CA VAL A 112 10.05 -5.75 2.68
C VAL A 112 9.86 -6.78 3.77
N PHE A 113 9.70 -8.02 3.37
CA PHE A 113 9.73 -9.20 4.22
C PHE A 113 11.00 -10.01 3.92
N ASN A 114 11.82 -10.24 4.94
CA ASN A 114 13.08 -10.99 4.83
C ASN A 114 12.96 -12.47 5.27
N GLY A 115 11.75 -13.02 5.32
CA GLY A 115 11.51 -14.38 5.83
C GLY A 115 11.27 -14.48 7.33
N GLY A 116 11.29 -13.37 8.07
CA GLY A 116 10.93 -13.37 9.50
C GLY A 116 10.37 -12.06 10.01
N SER A 117 10.80 -10.92 9.47
CA SER A 117 10.34 -9.59 9.87
C SER A 117 9.97 -8.71 8.68
N MET A 118 9.04 -7.80 8.95
CA MET A 118 8.63 -6.76 8.03
C MET A 118 9.37 -5.47 8.36
N PHE A 119 9.93 -4.80 7.35
CA PHE A 119 10.54 -3.49 7.52
C PHE A 119 10.20 -2.56 6.37
N LYS A 120 10.12 -1.28 6.69
CA LYS A 120 9.92 -0.21 5.71
C LYS A 120 11.28 0.32 5.26
N ARG A 121 11.47 0.50 3.95
CA ARG A 121 12.67 1.11 3.35
C ARG A 121 12.29 2.26 2.45
N SER A 122 12.85 3.44 2.70
CA SER A 122 12.70 4.62 1.84
C SER A 122 14.01 4.86 1.10
N THR A 123 14.24 4.11 0.02
CA THR A 123 15.44 4.23 -0.82
C THR A 123 15.05 4.51 -2.26
N SER A 124 15.88 5.26 -2.99
CA SER A 124 15.72 5.49 -4.43
C SER A 124 15.89 4.22 -5.26
N VAL A 125 16.69 3.27 -4.76
CA VAL A 125 16.91 1.96 -5.39
C VAL A 125 15.91 0.95 -4.84
N ALA A 126 15.20 0.27 -5.74
CA ALA A 126 14.27 -0.80 -5.38
C ALA A 126 15.03 -1.98 -4.73
N PRO A 127 14.56 -2.53 -3.60
CA PRO A 127 15.09 -3.79 -3.07
C PRO A 127 14.83 -4.90 -4.07
N SER A 128 15.87 -5.65 -4.46
CA SER A 128 15.68 -6.87 -5.24
C SER A 128 15.31 -8.03 -4.32
N VAL A 129 14.15 -8.65 -4.57
CA VAL A 129 13.70 -9.86 -3.85
C VAL A 129 14.74 -10.99 -3.95
N THR A 130 15.41 -11.10 -5.10
CA THR A 130 16.48 -12.09 -5.33
C THR A 130 17.74 -11.82 -4.50
N ALA A 131 18.12 -10.57 -4.26
CA ALA A 131 19.26 -10.30 -3.37
C ALA A 131 18.89 -10.54 -1.90
N LEU A 132 17.63 -10.27 -1.53
CA LEU A 132 17.13 -10.55 -0.18
C LEU A 132 17.15 -12.04 0.17
N SER A 133 16.80 -12.90 -0.79
CA SER A 133 16.87 -14.36 -0.62
C SER A 133 18.32 -14.85 -0.58
N ALA A 134 19.18 -14.40 -1.50
CA ALA A 134 20.60 -14.79 -1.55
C ALA A 134 21.40 -14.46 -0.26
N ILE A 135 21.15 -13.30 0.35
CA ILE A 135 21.81 -12.89 1.60
C ILE A 135 21.45 -13.85 2.75
N ASN A 136 20.19 -14.29 2.81
CA ASN A 136 19.68 -15.09 3.93
C ASN A 136 19.76 -16.60 3.70
N SER A 137 20.04 -17.05 2.48
CA SER A 137 20.35 -18.45 2.16
C SER A 137 21.81 -18.83 2.45
N SER A 138 22.68 -17.87 2.76
CA SER A 138 24.13 -18.07 2.96
C SER A 138 24.55 -18.19 4.44
N ASN A 139 23.58 -18.27 5.35
CA ASN A 139 23.75 -18.29 6.81
C ASN A 139 22.80 -19.32 7.41
#